data_AF-A0AAE1AN81-F1
#
_entry.id   AF-A0AAE1AN81-F1
#
_cell.length_a   1.000
_cell.length_b   1.000
_cell.length_c   1.000
_cell.angle_alpha   90.00
_cell.angle_beta   90.00
_cell.angle_gamma   90.00
#
_symmetry.space_group_name_H-M   'P 1'
#
loop_
_entity.id
_entity.type
_entity.pdbx_description
1 polymer ?
#
loop_
_entity_poly.entity_id
_entity_poly.type
_entity_poly.pdbx_seq_one_letter_code
_entity_poly.pdbx_strand_id
1 'polypeptide(L)'
;MSFVGVSFLLLVSVVAATNRTLENSCPSGVLGMADPFYLQVYDGSCYHFVKNKMRTFGDASADCRKYGGTLALPKTQSLNDYLTVQSSKQYKMLNPIWIGLHDLFKEKEFVWQDNSKMEWSNFAKGNGPDNNIFRRGLEDCVAIDPTDDGLWHDYQCNTGFIASVTFSKPKKMYICQYTLDFVDNSLDFSVKKEDQGDKEQQDKDQQDKDQKYKDQQDKDQQDKDQQDKDQQDKDQQDKDQKDKD
;
A
#
# COMPACT_ATOMS: atom_id res chain seq x y z
N MET A 1 19.86 42.96 -69.30
CA MET A 1 18.74 43.10 -68.34
C MET A 1 18.16 41.71 -68.17
N SER A 2 18.45 41.02 -67.06
CA SER A 2 17.44 40.69 -66.02
C SER A 2 17.18 39.17 -66.07
N PHE A 3 17.14 38.36 -65.01
CA PHE A 3 17.31 38.50 -63.56
C PHE A 3 17.75 37.12 -63.03
N VAL A 4 18.51 37.12 -61.93
CA VAL A 4 18.95 35.96 -61.13
C VAL A 4 17.75 35.37 -60.36
N GLY A 5 17.70 34.06 -60.09
CA GLY A 5 16.56 33.51 -59.35
C GLY A 5 16.66 32.07 -58.83
N VAL A 6 17.74 31.77 -58.10
CA VAL A 6 17.83 30.91 -56.90
C VAL A 6 16.94 29.65 -56.82
N SER A 7 17.63 28.50 -56.94
CA SER A 7 17.21 27.19 -56.41
C SER A 7 16.89 27.29 -54.92
N PHE A 8 15.64 27.02 -54.52
CA PHE A 8 15.26 26.90 -53.12
C PHE A 8 14.88 25.46 -52.79
N LEU A 9 15.57 24.98 -51.76
CA LEU A 9 15.65 23.66 -51.19
C LEU A 9 14.29 23.04 -50.82
N LEU A 10 14.21 21.72 -51.02
CA LEU A 10 13.22 20.82 -50.42
C LEU A 10 13.12 21.07 -48.90
N LEU A 11 11.96 21.54 -48.44
CA LEU A 11 11.55 21.41 -47.05
C LEU A 11 10.51 20.29 -46.96
N VAL A 12 11.01 19.06 -46.81
CA VAL A 12 10.20 17.99 -46.23
C VAL A 12 10.01 18.35 -44.77
N SER A 13 8.86 18.91 -44.41
CA SER A 13 8.49 19.03 -43.00
C SER A 13 8.08 17.64 -42.49
N VAL A 14 9.08 16.82 -42.16
CA VAL A 14 8.86 15.71 -41.22
C VAL A 14 8.69 16.39 -39.86
N VAL A 15 7.46 16.75 -39.53
CA VAL A 15 7.09 16.89 -38.12
C VAL A 15 6.93 15.47 -37.60
N ALA A 16 8.07 14.80 -37.36
CA ALA A 16 8.10 13.72 -36.38
C ALA A 16 7.95 14.43 -35.04
N ALA A 17 6.71 14.64 -34.62
CA ALA A 17 6.43 14.99 -33.23
C ALA A 17 7.03 13.86 -32.38
N THR A 18 8.17 14.11 -31.76
CA THR A 18 8.86 13.22 -30.83
C THR A 18 8.12 13.16 -29.49
N ASN A 19 6.81 12.89 -29.53
CA ASN A 19 5.96 12.72 -28.35
C ASN A 19 5.68 11.24 -28.05
N ARG A 20 6.61 10.34 -28.37
CA ARG A 20 6.46 8.89 -28.11
C ARG A 20 7.70 8.28 -27.45
N THR A 21 8.11 8.82 -26.32
CA THR A 21 9.12 8.14 -25.46
C THR A 21 8.64 7.84 -24.05
N LEU A 22 7.49 8.35 -23.61
CA LEU A 22 7.01 8.10 -22.24
C LEU A 22 6.18 6.81 -22.09
N GLU A 23 5.67 6.24 -23.18
CA GLU A 23 4.76 5.08 -23.12
C GLU A 23 5.45 3.76 -22.75
N ASN A 24 6.78 3.70 -22.81
CA ASN A 24 7.57 2.47 -22.62
C ASN A 24 8.64 2.57 -21.52
N SER A 25 8.61 3.61 -20.69
CA SER A 25 9.61 3.81 -19.63
C SER A 25 8.97 3.86 -18.25
N CYS A 26 9.59 3.19 -17.29
CA CYS A 26 9.24 3.32 -15.88
C CYS A 26 9.23 4.77 -15.39
N PRO A 27 8.45 5.12 -14.34
CA PRO A 27 8.43 6.47 -13.78
C PRO A 27 9.83 6.96 -13.42
N SER A 28 10.13 8.25 -13.63
CA SER A 28 11.49 8.79 -13.44
C SER A 28 12.02 8.60 -12.02
N GLY A 29 11.15 8.63 -11.00
CA GLY A 29 11.52 8.33 -9.62
C GLY A 29 12.01 6.88 -9.41
N VAL A 30 11.53 5.94 -10.22
CA VAL A 30 11.96 4.53 -10.21
C VAL A 30 13.27 4.34 -10.98
N LEU A 31 13.44 5.04 -12.10
CA LEU A 31 14.67 4.98 -12.92
C LEU A 31 15.92 5.45 -12.15
N GLY A 32 15.77 6.37 -11.20
CA GLY A 32 16.88 6.85 -10.37
C GLY A 32 17.27 5.93 -9.22
N MET A 33 16.42 4.96 -8.84
CA MET A 33 16.60 4.14 -7.63
C MET A 33 16.87 2.66 -7.91
N ALA A 34 16.44 2.16 -9.06
CA ALA A 34 16.63 0.78 -9.47
C ALA A 34 17.62 0.68 -10.63
N ASP A 35 18.41 -0.39 -10.66
CA ASP A 35 19.20 -0.73 -11.83
C ASP A 35 18.24 -1.03 -13.01
N PRO A 36 18.35 -0.32 -14.14
CA PRO A 36 17.49 -0.53 -15.31
C PRO A 36 17.44 -1.97 -15.79
N PHE A 37 18.48 -2.78 -15.54
CA PHE A 37 18.50 -4.19 -15.86
C PHE A 37 17.35 -4.96 -15.20
N TYR A 38 16.92 -4.57 -14.00
CA TYR A 38 15.84 -5.22 -13.22
C TYR A 38 14.48 -4.54 -13.39
N LEU A 39 14.36 -3.59 -14.32
CA LEU A 39 13.10 -2.91 -14.64
C LEU A 39 12.53 -3.43 -15.94
N GLN A 40 11.23 -3.66 -15.98
CA GLN A 40 10.51 -4.05 -17.19
C GLN A 40 9.17 -3.34 -17.30
N VAL A 41 8.77 -2.98 -18.51
CA VAL A 41 7.42 -2.48 -18.78
C VAL A 41 6.60 -3.59 -19.44
N TYR A 42 5.41 -3.83 -18.91
CA TYR A 42 4.45 -4.78 -19.45
C TYR A 42 3.04 -4.28 -19.18
N ASP A 43 2.19 -4.28 -20.21
CA ASP A 43 0.77 -3.93 -20.12
C ASP A 43 0.49 -2.62 -19.36
N GLY A 44 1.19 -1.55 -19.75
CA GLY A 44 1.00 -0.21 -19.16
C GLY A 44 1.50 -0.05 -17.72
N SER A 45 2.25 -1.02 -17.19
CA SER A 45 2.85 -0.95 -15.85
C SER A 45 4.35 -1.22 -15.88
N CYS A 46 5.08 -0.62 -14.96
CA CYS A 46 6.49 -0.89 -14.71
C CYS A 46 6.65 -1.87 -13.55
N TYR A 47 7.50 -2.89 -13.74
CA TYR A 47 7.82 -3.91 -12.76
C TYR A 47 9.30 -3.85 -12.40
N HIS A 48 9.60 -3.78 -11.11
CA HIS A 48 10.96 -3.87 -10.57
C HIS A 48 11.15 -5.21 -9.87
N PHE A 49 12.02 -6.05 -10.44
CA PHE A 49 12.36 -7.37 -9.92
C PHE A 49 13.44 -7.26 -8.85
N VAL A 50 13.05 -7.16 -7.58
CA VAL A 50 13.98 -6.92 -6.47
C VAL A 50 14.65 -8.22 -6.04
N LYS A 51 15.67 -8.63 -6.81
CA LYS A 51 16.42 -9.86 -6.59
C LYS A 51 17.35 -9.82 -5.38
N ASN A 52 18.01 -8.69 -5.15
CA ASN A 52 19.14 -8.61 -4.20
C ASN A 52 18.72 -8.24 -2.76
N LYS A 53 17.42 -8.28 -2.45
CA LYS A 53 16.89 -7.98 -1.11
C LYS A 53 15.84 -9.01 -0.71
N MET A 54 16.00 -9.59 0.48
CA MET A 54 14.98 -10.45 1.08
C MET A 54 14.28 -9.72 2.22
N ARG A 55 12.96 -9.61 2.13
CA ARG A 55 12.13 -8.83 3.05
C ARG A 55 10.95 -9.66 3.55
N THR A 56 10.47 -9.34 4.76
CA THR A 56 9.14 -9.80 5.17
C THR A 56 8.09 -9.19 4.23
N PHE A 57 6.88 -9.74 4.19
CA PHE A 57 5.84 -9.21 3.31
C PHE A 57 5.57 -7.72 3.58
N GLY A 58 5.46 -7.34 4.86
CA GLY A 58 5.23 -5.96 5.28
C GLY A 58 6.36 -5.02 4.86
N ASP A 59 7.62 -5.43 5.05
CA ASP A 59 8.78 -4.62 4.64
C ASP A 59 8.88 -4.50 3.11
N ALA A 60 8.57 -5.56 2.37
CA ALA A 60 8.56 -5.56 0.90
C ALA A 60 7.49 -4.60 0.36
N SER A 61 6.28 -4.64 0.94
CA SER A 61 5.20 -3.70 0.64
C SER A 61 5.60 -2.25 0.93
N ALA A 62 6.27 -2.00 2.07
CA ALA A 62 6.79 -0.68 2.40
C ALA A 62 7.86 -0.19 1.40
N ASP A 63 8.77 -1.08 0.97
CA ASP A 63 9.81 -0.76 -0.02
C ASP A 63 9.19 -0.30 -1.35
N CYS A 64 8.12 -0.95 -1.84
CA CYS A 64 7.45 -0.54 -3.08
C CYS A 64 6.67 0.77 -2.93
N ARG A 65 5.95 0.95 -1.80
CA ARG A 65 5.18 2.17 -1.52
C ARG A 65 6.04 3.43 -1.43
N LYS A 66 7.31 3.30 -1.04
CA LYS A 66 8.26 4.42 -0.99
C LYS A 66 8.34 5.22 -2.30
N TYR A 67 8.08 4.57 -3.44
CA TYR A 67 8.12 5.20 -4.77
C TYR A 67 6.75 5.17 -5.46
N GLY A 68 5.67 5.19 -4.69
CA GLY A 68 4.30 5.28 -5.22
C GLY A 68 3.76 3.99 -5.83
N GLY A 69 4.42 2.84 -5.61
CA GLY A 69 3.99 1.55 -6.13
C GLY A 69 3.39 0.62 -5.08
N THR A 70 3.06 -0.58 -5.51
CA THR A 70 2.65 -1.71 -4.66
C THR A 70 3.56 -2.91 -4.92
N LEU A 71 3.41 -4.00 -4.16
CA LEU A 71 3.84 -5.29 -4.68
C LEU A 71 3.05 -5.62 -5.96
N ALA A 72 3.63 -6.43 -6.84
CA ALA A 72 3.00 -6.78 -8.12
C ALA A 72 1.64 -7.47 -7.94
N LEU A 73 0.70 -7.13 -8.81
CA LEU A 73 -0.69 -7.59 -8.78
C LEU A 73 -1.00 -8.44 -10.03
N PRO A 74 -0.51 -9.69 -10.12
CA PRO A 74 -0.80 -10.60 -11.24
C PRO A 74 -2.26 -11.02 -11.27
N LYS A 75 -3.17 -10.12 -11.68
CA LYS A 75 -4.62 -10.35 -11.72
C LYS A 75 -5.07 -11.16 -12.93
N THR A 76 -4.17 -11.43 -13.87
CA THR A 76 -4.44 -12.17 -15.10
C THR A 76 -3.38 -13.24 -15.31
N GLN A 77 -3.74 -14.31 -16.03
CA GLN A 77 -2.80 -15.36 -16.41
C GLN A 77 -1.62 -14.81 -17.21
N SER A 78 -1.87 -13.91 -18.16
CA SER A 78 -0.82 -13.32 -19.00
C SER A 78 0.23 -12.56 -18.19
N LEU A 79 -0.20 -11.76 -17.20
CA LEU A 79 0.71 -11.06 -16.31
C LEU A 79 1.46 -12.03 -15.38
N ASN A 80 0.76 -13.02 -14.82
CA ASN A 80 1.42 -14.04 -13.99
C ASN A 80 2.53 -14.78 -14.74
N ASP A 81 2.23 -15.25 -15.95
CA ASP A 81 3.16 -15.98 -16.80
C ASP A 81 4.35 -15.10 -17.17
N TYR A 82 4.09 -13.83 -17.50
CA TYR A 82 5.14 -12.85 -17.77
C TYR A 82 6.09 -12.67 -16.58
N LEU A 83 5.55 -12.40 -15.38
CA LEU A 83 6.35 -12.24 -14.16
C LEU A 83 7.14 -13.51 -13.83
N THR A 84 6.55 -14.69 -14.01
CA THR A 84 7.17 -16.00 -13.78
C THR A 84 8.34 -16.22 -14.73
N VAL A 85 8.15 -15.97 -16.03
CA VAL A 85 9.17 -16.13 -17.05
C VAL A 85 10.34 -15.16 -16.84
N GLN A 86 10.06 -13.89 -16.55
CA GLN A 86 11.12 -12.91 -16.25
C GLN A 86 11.91 -13.31 -14.99
N SER A 87 11.20 -13.67 -13.92
CA SER A 87 11.82 -14.09 -12.66
C SER A 87 12.75 -15.29 -12.85
N SER A 88 12.25 -16.36 -13.47
CA SER A 88 12.99 -17.61 -13.63
C SER A 88 14.08 -17.55 -14.71
N LYS A 89 13.75 -17.04 -15.91
CA LYS A 89 14.66 -17.12 -17.08
C LYS A 89 15.65 -15.97 -17.10
N GLN A 90 15.20 -14.73 -16.90
CA GLN A 90 16.04 -13.55 -16.98
C GLN A 90 16.82 -13.32 -15.68
N TYR A 91 16.11 -13.28 -14.55
CA TYR A 91 16.73 -12.87 -13.27
C TYR A 91 17.22 -14.02 -12.40
N LYS A 92 16.89 -15.28 -12.74
CA LYS A 92 17.23 -16.47 -11.93
C LYS A 92 16.74 -16.36 -10.48
N MET A 93 15.58 -15.74 -10.28
CA MET A 93 14.88 -15.68 -9.01
C MET A 93 14.09 -16.99 -8.84
N LEU A 94 14.74 -18.00 -8.27
CA LEU A 94 14.19 -19.37 -8.16
C LEU A 94 13.60 -19.69 -6.78
N ASN A 95 13.61 -18.73 -5.85
CA ASN A 95 12.87 -18.87 -4.60
C ASN A 95 11.51 -18.19 -4.74
N PRO A 96 10.50 -18.54 -3.91
CA PRO A 96 9.22 -17.86 -3.92
C PRO A 96 9.35 -16.34 -3.75
N ILE A 97 8.51 -15.58 -4.45
CA ILE A 97 8.60 -14.13 -4.63
C ILE A 97 7.31 -13.47 -4.15
N TRP A 98 7.38 -12.53 -3.20
CA TRP A 98 6.19 -11.83 -2.72
C TRP A 98 5.48 -11.06 -3.83
N ILE A 99 4.15 -11.19 -3.84
CA ILE A 99 3.22 -10.41 -4.65
C ILE A 99 2.19 -9.71 -3.74
N GLY A 100 1.42 -8.77 -4.28
CA GLY A 100 0.53 -7.92 -3.50
C GLY A 100 -0.82 -8.54 -3.14
N LEU A 101 -0.88 -9.85 -2.90
CA LEU A 101 -2.09 -10.59 -2.51
C LEU A 101 -1.99 -11.08 -1.07
N HIS A 102 -3.06 -10.91 -0.30
CA HIS A 102 -3.14 -11.36 1.09
C HIS A 102 -4.59 -11.51 1.56
N ASP A 103 -4.83 -12.21 2.66
CA ASP A 103 -6.13 -12.33 3.33
C ASP A 103 -6.08 -11.92 4.82
N LEU A 104 -5.10 -11.08 5.17
CA LEU A 104 -4.85 -10.47 6.50
C LEU A 104 -6.10 -9.99 7.29
N PHE A 105 -7.18 -9.63 6.61
CA PHE A 105 -8.39 -9.10 7.26
C PHE A 105 -9.43 -10.17 7.54
N LYS A 106 -9.49 -11.20 6.69
CA LYS A 106 -10.48 -12.26 6.79
C LYS A 106 -9.98 -13.49 6.05
N GLU A 107 -9.71 -14.54 6.83
CA GLU A 107 -9.29 -15.86 6.36
C GLU A 107 -10.10 -16.33 5.14
N LYS A 108 -9.38 -16.75 4.09
CA LYS A 108 -9.89 -17.21 2.78
C LYS A 108 -10.51 -16.12 1.90
N GLU A 109 -10.53 -14.86 2.33
CA GLU A 109 -10.95 -13.73 1.52
C GLU A 109 -9.73 -12.90 1.09
N PHE A 110 -9.10 -13.35 0.00
CA PHE A 110 -7.91 -12.71 -0.55
C PHE A 110 -8.23 -11.40 -1.27
N VAL A 111 -7.47 -10.36 -0.93
CA VAL A 111 -7.54 -9.01 -1.47
C VAL A 111 -6.16 -8.56 -1.97
N TRP A 112 -6.17 -7.79 -3.05
CA TRP A 112 -4.98 -7.15 -3.59
C TRP A 112 -4.66 -5.87 -2.81
N GLN A 113 -3.41 -5.42 -2.84
CA GLN A 113 -2.98 -4.19 -2.17
C GLN A 113 -3.63 -2.90 -2.72
N ASP A 114 -4.29 -2.96 -3.88
CA ASP A 114 -5.13 -1.88 -4.40
C ASP A 114 -6.61 -2.01 -3.97
N ASN A 115 -6.88 -2.88 -2.99
CA ASN A 115 -8.18 -3.18 -2.39
C ASN A 115 -9.18 -3.90 -3.30
N SER A 116 -8.79 -4.30 -4.51
CA SER A 116 -9.67 -5.14 -5.32
C SER A 116 -9.72 -6.57 -4.78
N LYS A 117 -10.84 -7.25 -4.98
CA LYS A 117 -10.97 -8.67 -4.66
C LYS A 117 -10.18 -9.52 -5.67
N MET A 118 -9.78 -10.72 -5.24
CA MET A 118 -9.24 -11.74 -6.14
C MET A 118 -10.37 -12.41 -6.93
N GLU A 119 -10.47 -12.12 -8.22
CA GLU A 119 -11.44 -12.76 -9.13
C GLU A 119 -10.85 -13.94 -9.91
N TRP A 120 -9.54 -13.91 -10.15
CA TRP A 120 -8.78 -14.98 -10.77
C TRP A 120 -7.64 -15.41 -9.84
N SER A 121 -7.35 -16.71 -9.80
CA SER A 121 -6.33 -17.29 -8.93
C SER A 121 -5.41 -18.25 -9.65
N ASN A 122 -4.15 -18.31 -9.23
CA ASN A 122 -3.17 -19.29 -9.67
C ASN A 122 -2.59 -20.11 -8.50
N PHE A 123 -3.36 -20.35 -7.43
CA PHE A 123 -2.88 -21.10 -6.27
C PHE A 123 -2.50 -22.55 -6.63
N ALA A 124 -1.37 -23.00 -6.10
CA ALA A 124 -1.04 -24.42 -6.08
C ALA A 124 -2.04 -25.18 -5.20
N LYS A 125 -2.32 -26.44 -5.57
CA LYS A 125 -3.27 -27.29 -4.84
C LYS A 125 -2.92 -27.36 -3.34
N GLY A 126 -3.91 -27.04 -2.49
CA GLY A 126 -3.76 -27.08 -1.03
C GLY A 126 -3.17 -25.81 -0.41
N ASN A 127 -3.04 -24.73 -1.20
CA ASN A 127 -2.64 -23.40 -0.74
C ASN A 127 -3.83 -22.43 -0.85
N GLY A 128 -3.72 -21.28 -0.20
CA GLY A 128 -4.71 -20.22 -0.23
C GLY A 128 -6.10 -20.71 0.22
N PRO A 129 -7.18 -20.48 -0.55
CA PRO A 129 -8.53 -20.91 -0.16
C PRO A 129 -8.67 -22.40 0.16
N ASP A 130 -7.85 -23.24 -0.48
CA ASP A 130 -7.86 -24.71 -0.37
C ASP A 130 -6.98 -25.23 0.79
N ASN A 131 -6.34 -24.35 1.56
CA ASN A 131 -5.53 -24.74 2.70
C ASN A 131 -6.37 -25.49 3.78
N ASN A 132 -5.73 -26.46 4.44
CA ASN A 132 -6.38 -27.30 5.44
C ASN A 132 -6.62 -26.56 6.77
N ILE A 133 -7.51 -27.08 7.60
CA ILE A 133 -7.91 -26.45 8.88
C ILE A 133 -6.72 -26.14 9.81
N PHE A 134 -5.65 -26.94 9.76
CA PHE A 134 -4.48 -26.77 10.64
C PHE A 134 -3.57 -25.60 10.26
N ARG A 135 -3.70 -25.06 9.04
CA ARG A 135 -2.95 -23.89 8.54
C ARG A 135 -3.76 -22.60 8.51
N ARG A 136 -5.08 -22.68 8.77
CA ARG A 136 -6.00 -21.53 8.77
C ARG A 136 -5.51 -20.44 9.72
N GLY A 137 -5.41 -19.21 9.23
CA GLY A 137 -5.09 -18.01 9.98
C GLY A 137 -3.61 -17.84 10.35
N LEU A 138 -2.71 -18.62 9.75
CA LEU A 138 -1.27 -18.48 9.96
C LEU A 138 -0.51 -18.00 8.71
N GLU A 139 -1.03 -18.29 7.52
CA GLU A 139 -0.36 -18.06 6.24
C GLU A 139 -1.12 -17.05 5.39
N ASP A 140 -1.11 -15.77 5.76
CA ASP A 140 -2.01 -14.80 5.10
C ASP A 140 -1.41 -14.07 3.88
N CYS A 141 -0.17 -14.39 3.47
CA CYS A 141 0.58 -13.63 2.46
C CYS A 141 1.06 -14.48 1.32
N VAL A 142 0.88 -13.99 0.09
CA VAL A 142 1.06 -14.82 -1.11
C VAL A 142 2.34 -14.51 -1.86
N ALA A 143 2.99 -15.56 -2.35
CA ALA A 143 4.13 -15.47 -3.25
C ALA A 143 3.94 -16.36 -4.49
N ILE A 144 4.47 -15.91 -5.63
CA ILE A 144 4.66 -16.73 -6.83
C ILE A 144 5.86 -17.66 -6.57
N ASP A 145 5.76 -18.94 -6.91
CA ASP A 145 6.89 -19.86 -6.99
C ASP A 145 7.30 -20.12 -8.45
N PRO A 146 8.41 -19.53 -8.93
CA PRO A 146 8.87 -19.75 -10.30
C PRO A 146 9.36 -21.17 -10.59
N THR A 147 9.54 -22.01 -9.56
CA THR A 147 9.91 -23.43 -9.71
C THR A 147 8.72 -24.37 -9.72
N ASP A 148 7.52 -23.87 -9.35
CA ASP A 148 6.24 -24.56 -9.47
C ASP A 148 5.38 -23.90 -10.55
N ASP A 149 5.99 -23.67 -11.73
CA ASP A 149 5.35 -23.08 -12.92
C ASP A 149 4.60 -21.75 -12.67
N GLY A 150 5.05 -20.98 -11.67
CA GLY A 150 4.45 -19.69 -11.32
C GLY A 150 3.17 -19.81 -10.50
N LEU A 151 2.87 -20.98 -9.95
CA LEU A 151 1.78 -21.18 -9.01
C LEU A 151 2.01 -20.39 -7.72
N TRP A 152 0.91 -20.05 -7.07
CA TRP A 152 0.92 -19.24 -5.85
C TRP A 152 0.85 -20.10 -4.61
N HIS A 153 1.60 -19.69 -3.61
CA HIS A 153 1.60 -20.27 -2.28
C HIS A 153 1.36 -19.18 -1.25
N ASP A 154 0.57 -19.50 -0.23
CA ASP A 154 0.37 -18.67 0.95
C ASP A 154 1.41 -19.01 2.02
N TYR A 155 1.86 -18.00 2.74
CA TYR A 155 2.92 -18.07 3.73
C TYR A 155 2.63 -17.08 4.86
N GLN A 156 3.26 -17.28 6.00
CA GLN A 156 3.16 -16.35 7.12
C GLN A 156 3.64 -14.95 6.73
N CYS A 157 2.83 -13.92 6.97
CA CYS A 157 3.15 -12.53 6.60
C CYS A 157 4.26 -11.92 7.45
N ASN A 158 4.00 -11.88 8.76
CA ASN A 158 4.78 -11.21 9.80
C ASN A 158 4.16 -11.36 11.21
N THR A 159 2.97 -11.95 11.35
CA THR A 159 2.02 -11.66 12.43
C THR A 159 1.72 -12.87 13.30
N GLY A 160 2.35 -12.89 14.46
CA GLY A 160 1.87 -13.67 15.59
C GLY A 160 2.64 -13.27 16.83
N PHE A 161 1.92 -12.83 17.87
CA PHE A 161 2.46 -12.69 19.23
C PHE A 161 3.13 -14.00 19.72
N ILE A 162 2.76 -15.14 19.09
CA ILE A 162 3.28 -16.48 19.32
C ILE A 162 4.53 -16.81 18.46
N ALA A 163 4.75 -16.10 17.34
CA ALA A 163 5.95 -16.25 16.50
C ALA A 163 7.21 -15.67 17.16
N SER A 164 7.04 -14.81 18.18
CA SER A 164 8.14 -14.16 18.91
C SER A 164 9.03 -15.13 19.69
N VAL A 165 8.64 -16.40 19.86
CA VAL A 165 9.37 -17.33 20.75
C VAL A 165 10.26 -18.31 19.99
N THR A 166 10.04 -18.61 18.70
CA THR A 166 10.82 -19.69 18.05
C THR A 166 10.99 -19.70 16.52
N PHE A 167 10.31 -18.87 15.71
CA PHE A 167 10.38 -19.00 14.24
C PHE A 167 10.82 -17.71 13.53
N SER A 168 11.89 -17.81 12.73
CA SER A 168 12.37 -16.73 11.85
C SER A 168 11.29 -16.36 10.83
N LYS A 169 10.87 -15.10 10.82
CA LYS A 169 9.89 -14.54 9.87
C LYS A 169 10.35 -14.79 8.43
N PRO A 170 9.49 -15.30 7.53
CA PRO A 170 9.90 -15.60 6.17
C PRO A 170 10.28 -14.32 5.44
N LYS A 171 11.48 -14.31 4.88
CA LYS A 171 11.98 -13.23 4.03
C LYS A 171 12.12 -13.76 2.62
N LYS A 172 11.59 -13.02 1.65
CA LYS A 172 11.63 -13.41 0.24
C LYS A 172 12.02 -12.22 -0.63
N MET A 173 12.46 -12.53 -1.85
CA MET A 173 12.51 -11.52 -2.92
C MET A 173 11.09 -11.06 -3.26
N TYR A 174 10.97 -9.97 -3.99
CA TYR A 174 9.66 -9.37 -4.28
C TYR A 174 9.71 -8.61 -5.60
N ILE A 175 8.53 -8.41 -6.19
CA ILE A 175 8.37 -7.59 -7.39
C ILE A 175 7.52 -6.37 -7.00
N CYS A 176 8.02 -5.18 -7.28
CA CYS A 176 7.22 -3.96 -7.18
C CYS A 176 6.56 -3.66 -8.52
N GLN A 177 5.34 -3.14 -8.47
CA GLN A 177 4.59 -2.62 -9.61
C GLN A 177 4.35 -1.13 -9.43
N TYR A 178 4.55 -0.37 -10.50
CA TYR A 178 4.29 1.07 -10.59
C TYR A 178 3.40 1.31 -11.80
N THR A 179 2.29 2.00 -11.59
CA THR A 179 1.46 2.46 -12.70
C THR A 179 2.25 3.48 -13.51
N LEU A 180 2.18 3.38 -14.84
CA LEU A 180 2.65 4.45 -15.70
C LEU A 180 1.59 5.54 -15.63
N ASP A 181 1.69 6.40 -14.62
CA ASP A 181 0.84 7.58 -14.58
C ASP A 181 1.15 8.37 -15.84
N PHE A 182 0.16 8.50 -16.73
CA PHE A 182 0.25 9.35 -17.91
C PHE A 182 0.52 10.77 -17.39
N VAL A 183 1.77 11.20 -17.45
CA VAL A 183 2.20 12.51 -16.97
C VAL A 183 1.59 13.57 -17.89
N ASP A 184 0.39 14.04 -17.57
CA ASP A 184 0.06 15.44 -17.80
C ASP A 184 0.74 16.24 -16.68
N ASN A 185 1.92 16.75 -16.98
CA ASN A 185 2.74 17.54 -16.06
C ASN A 185 2.15 18.94 -15.79
N SER A 186 0.84 19.15 -16.00
CA SER A 186 0.14 20.41 -15.74
C SER A 186 -0.84 20.38 -14.56
N LEU A 187 -1.17 19.22 -13.97
CA LEU A 187 -2.21 19.12 -12.93
C LEU A 187 -1.77 18.55 -11.56
N ASP A 188 -0.63 17.87 -11.42
CA ASP A 188 -0.23 17.22 -10.14
C ASP A 188 0.31 18.20 -9.06
N PHE A 189 0.55 19.48 -9.40
CA PHE A 189 0.87 20.47 -8.36
C PHE A 189 -0.38 20.97 -7.62
N SER A 190 -1.57 20.81 -8.21
CA SER A 190 -2.83 21.27 -7.62
C SER A 190 -3.44 20.23 -6.68
N VAL A 191 -3.32 18.93 -7.00
CA VAL A 191 -3.88 17.84 -6.19
C VAL A 191 -3.19 17.70 -4.83
N LYS A 192 -1.88 17.94 -4.75
CA LYS A 192 -1.14 17.89 -3.47
C LYS A 192 -1.48 19.02 -2.49
N LYS A 193 -2.11 20.12 -2.95
CA LYS A 193 -2.54 21.22 -2.06
C LYS A 193 -3.90 20.95 -1.42
N GLU A 194 -4.80 20.23 -2.09
CA GLU A 194 -6.11 19.88 -1.52
C GLU A 194 -5.96 18.84 -0.40
N ASP A 195 -5.09 17.85 -0.59
CA ASP A 195 -4.87 16.76 0.37
C ASP A 195 -4.11 17.16 1.65
N GLN A 196 -3.50 18.36 1.67
CA GLN A 196 -2.95 18.99 2.88
C GLN A 196 -3.98 19.85 3.62
N GLY A 197 -4.89 20.51 2.88
CA GLY A 197 -5.98 21.29 3.47
C GLY A 197 -6.99 20.41 4.22
N ASP A 198 -7.29 19.23 3.68
CA ASP A 198 -8.23 18.28 4.32
C ASP A 198 -7.64 17.61 5.57
N LYS A 199 -6.32 17.37 5.60
CA LYS A 199 -5.64 16.84 6.80
C LYS A 199 -5.58 17.88 7.93
N GLU A 200 -5.29 19.15 7.62
CA GLU A 200 -5.33 20.23 8.61
C GLU A 200 -6.74 20.50 9.14
N GLN A 201 -7.78 20.33 8.31
CA GLN A 201 -9.17 20.47 8.74
C GLN A 201 -9.62 19.29 9.61
N GLN A 202 -9.23 18.06 9.27
CA GLN A 202 -9.52 16.87 10.08
C GLN A 202 -8.83 16.90 11.44
N ASP A 203 -7.59 17.40 11.51
CA ASP A 203 -6.88 17.55 12.78
C ASP A 203 -7.51 18.64 13.67
N LYS A 204 -8.03 19.73 13.09
CA LYS A 204 -8.79 20.76 13.83
C LYS A 204 -10.14 20.25 14.33
N ASP A 205 -10.88 19.55 13.48
CA ASP A 205 -12.18 18.97 13.86
C ASP A 205 -12.03 17.92 14.97
N GLN A 206 -10.89 17.20 15.03
CA GLN A 206 -10.58 16.26 16.10
C GLN A 206 -10.18 16.99 17.39
N GLN A 207 -9.39 18.06 17.31
CA GLN A 207 -9.03 18.89 18.48
C GLN A 207 -10.26 19.55 19.11
N ASP A 208 -11.21 20.04 18.30
CA ASP A 208 -12.45 20.64 18.80
C ASP A 208 -13.36 19.61 19.49
N LYS A 209 -13.40 18.36 18.99
CA LYS A 209 -14.12 17.25 19.64
C LYS A 209 -13.50 16.87 20.98
N ASP A 210 -12.17 16.78 21.03
CA ASP A 210 -11.43 16.44 22.25
C ASP A 210 -11.58 17.55 23.32
N GLN A 211 -11.59 18.82 22.90
CA GLN A 211 -11.84 19.95 23.81
C GLN A 211 -13.27 19.92 24.36
N LYS A 212 -14.27 19.67 23.50
CA LYS A 212 -15.67 19.58 23.93
C LYS A 212 -15.90 18.41 24.91
N TYR A 213 -15.17 17.31 24.75
CA TYR A 213 -15.25 16.18 25.67
C TYR A 213 -14.64 16.51 27.05
N LYS A 214 -13.53 17.25 27.09
CA LYS A 214 -12.94 17.74 28.35
C LYS A 214 -13.84 18.73 29.07
N ASP A 215 -14.41 19.69 28.35
CA ASP A 215 -15.34 20.68 28.93
C ASP A 215 -16.60 20.02 29.53
N GLN A 216 -17.04 18.89 28.95
CA GLN A 216 -18.15 18.10 29.49
C GLN A 216 -17.74 17.37 30.78
N GLN A 217 -16.55 16.77 30.82
CA GLN A 217 -16.05 16.12 32.03
C GLN A 217 -15.86 17.09 33.19
N ASP A 218 -15.40 18.31 32.91
CA ASP A 218 -15.23 19.35 33.93
C ASP A 218 -16.58 19.82 34.49
N LYS A 219 -17.62 19.92 33.65
CA LYS A 219 -18.99 20.22 34.11
C LYS A 219 -19.58 19.11 34.96
N ASP A 220 -19.42 17.86 34.52
CA ASP A 220 -19.92 16.69 35.27
C ASP A 220 -19.21 16.57 36.64
N GLN A 221 -17.95 17.01 36.74
CA GLN A 221 -17.22 17.05 38.01
C GLN A 221 -17.69 18.20 38.91
N GLN A 222 -17.94 19.39 38.35
CA GLN A 222 -18.49 20.53 39.12
C GLN A 222 -19.88 20.22 39.69
N ASP A 223 -20.73 19.53 38.93
CA ASP A 223 -22.06 19.12 39.38
C ASP A 223 -21.99 18.10 40.53
N LYS A 224 -21.01 17.19 40.50
CA LYS A 224 -20.74 16.25 41.62
C LYS A 224 -20.25 16.98 42.86
N ASP A 225 -19.30 17.89 42.70
CA ASP A 225 -18.75 18.65 43.83
C ASP A 225 -19.81 19.54 44.49
N GLN A 226 -20.80 20.02 43.72
CA GLN A 226 -21.94 20.77 44.26
C GLN A 226 -22.92 19.86 45.01
N GLN A 227 -23.21 18.67 44.49
CA GLN A 227 -24.06 17.68 45.18
C GLN A 227 -23.45 17.24 46.52
N ASP A 228 -22.13 17.06 46.57
CA ASP A 228 -21.42 16.68 47.81
C ASP A 228 -21.48 17.81 48.86
N LYS A 229 -21.40 19.09 48.44
CA LYS A 229 -21.57 20.24 49.34
C LYS A 229 -22.98 20.35 49.88
N ASP A 230 -23.99 20.21 49.01
CA ASP A 230 -25.40 20.25 49.42
C ASP A 230 -25.75 19.12 50.40
N GLN A 231 -25.07 17.97 50.30
CA GLN A 231 -25.23 16.86 51.24
C GLN A 231 -24.54 17.14 52.58
N GLN A 232 -23.34 17.74 52.58
CA GLN A 232 -22.63 18.14 53.80
C GLN A 232 -23.41 19.20 54.59
N ASP A 233 -24.04 20.15 53.91
CA ASP A 233 -24.85 21.19 54.55
C ASP A 233 -26.12 20.62 55.20
N LYS A 234 -26.76 19.61 54.59
CA LYS A 234 -27.89 18.87 55.19
C LYS A 234 -27.46 18.08 56.42
N ASP A 235 -26.34 17.38 56.34
CA ASP A 235 -25.81 16.59 57.47
C ASP A 235 -25.41 17.48 58.66
N GLN A 236 -25.03 18.73 58.42
CA GLN A 236 -24.73 19.71 59.46
C GLN A 236 -26.00 20.29 60.10
N GLN A 237 -27.04 20.58 59.30
CA GLN A 237 -28.35 21.01 59.81
C GLN A 237 -29.01 19.93 60.69
N ASP A 238 -28.90 18.66 60.31
CA ASP A 238 -29.42 17.54 61.10
C ASP A 238 -28.66 17.30 62.43
N LYS A 239 -27.40 17.74 62.53
CA LYS A 239 -26.62 17.71 63.77
C LYS A 239 -27.00 18.86 64.70
N ASP A 240 -27.15 20.08 64.17
CA ASP A 240 -27.53 21.25 64.97
C ASP A 240 -28.96 21.15 65.53
N GLN A 241 -29.82 20.34 64.91
CA GLN A 241 -31.17 20.01 65.40
C GLN A 241 -31.15 19.01 66.57
N LYS A 242 -30.13 18.16 66.68
CA LYS A 242 -30.00 17.14 67.73
C LYS A 242 -29.37 17.65 69.04
N ASP A 243 -28.69 18.79 69.00
CA ASP A 243 -28.07 19.41 70.18
C ASP A 243 -29.00 20.42 70.91
N LYS A 244 -30.28 20.48 70.54
CA LYS A 244 -31.29 21.38 71.13
C LYS A 244 -32.40 20.69 71.96
N ASP A 245 -32.29 19.39 72.19
CA ASP A 245 -33.17 18.61 73.09
C ASP A 245 -32.43 18.12 74.35
#